data_AF-A0A537U1B2-F1
#
_entry.id   AF-A0A537U1B2-F1
#
_cell.length_a   1.000
_cell.length_b   1.000
_cell.length_c   1.000
_cell.angle_alpha   90.00
_cell.angle_beta   90.00
_cell.angle_gamma   90.00
#
_symmetry.space_group_name_H-M   'P 1'
#
loop_
_entity.id
_entity.type
_entity.pdbx_description
1 polymer ?
#
loop_
_entity_poly.entity_id
_entity_poly.type
_entity_poly.pdbx_seq_one_letter_code
_entity_poly.pdbx_strand_id
1 'polypeptide(L)' 'MPDDISADRVSAIASAARVPLVSSDAARIARAVAPTAARFARAKIELSLETEPATFAAVQRQEIGR' A
#
# COMPACT_ATOMS: atom_id res chain seq x y z
N MET A 1 -12.14 2.43 -8.54
CA MET A 1 -10.73 2.72 -8.20
C MET A 1 -9.67 2.34 -9.27
N PRO A 2 -9.93 2.22 -10.59
CA PRO A 2 -8.83 2.03 -11.56
C PRO A 2 -8.08 3.34 -11.90
N ASP A 3 -8.72 4.49 -11.72
CA ASP A 3 -8.19 5.81 -12.14
C ASP A 3 -7.15 6.41 -11.18
N ASP A 4 -6.74 5.65 -10.17
CA ASP A 4 -6.22 6.20 -8.92
C ASP A 4 -4.71 6.00 -8.70
N ILE A 5 -4.00 5.31 -9.60
CA ILE A 5 -2.55 5.12 -9.44
C ILE A 5 -1.79 6.23 -10.18
N SER A 6 -1.68 7.38 -9.51
CA SER A 6 -0.86 8.52 -9.94
C SER A 6 0.50 8.54 -9.23
N ALA A 7 1.46 9.28 -9.79
CA ALA A 7 2.75 9.51 -9.15
C ALA A 7 2.57 10.18 -7.76
N ASP A 8 1.65 11.14 -7.66
CA ASP A 8 1.38 11.85 -6.40
C ASP A 8 0.88 10.91 -5.30
N ARG A 9 0.01 9.96 -5.66
CA ARG A 9 -0.49 8.96 -4.71
C ARG A 9 0.60 8.00 -4.26
N VAL A 10 1.48 7.57 -5.18
CA VAL A 10 2.64 6.74 -4.84
C VAL A 10 3.56 7.46 -3.86
N SER A 11 3.87 8.73 -4.11
CA SER A 11 4.66 9.57 -3.22
C SER A 11 4.02 9.74 -1.84
N ALA A 12 2.70 9.99 -1.79
CA ALA A 12 1.97 10.12 -0.53
C ALA A 12 2.01 8.83 0.31
N ILE A 13 1.80 7.66 -0.32
CA ILE A 13 1.87 6.36 0.36
C ILE A 13 3.30 6.07 0.84
N ALA A 14 4.31 6.33 0.01
CA ALA A 14 5.71 6.12 0.38
C ALA A 14 6.09 6.99 1.59
N SER A 15 5.66 8.27 1.61
CA SER A 15 5.85 9.17 2.75
C SER A 15 5.18 8.65 4.01
N ALA A 16 3.91 8.21 3.92
CA ALA A 16 3.18 7.67 5.07
C ALA A 16 3.84 6.39 5.63
N ALA A 17 4.40 5.56 4.75
CA ALA A 17 5.12 4.34 5.10
C ALA A 17 6.59 4.60 5.49
N ARG A 18 7.07 5.85 5.45
CA ARG A 18 8.48 6.22 5.68
C ARG A 18 9.46 5.46 4.76
N VAL A 19 9.03 5.14 3.54
CA VAL A 19 9.87 4.51 2.52
C VAL A 19 10.59 5.62 1.74
N PRO A 20 11.94 5.66 1.75
CA PRO A 20 12.67 6.64 0.97
C PRO A 20 12.46 6.37 -0.52
N LEU A 21 11.93 7.37 -1.23
CA LEU A 21 11.64 7.29 -2.65
C LEU A 21 12.25 8.50 -3.36
N VAL A 22 12.98 8.27 -4.45
CA VAL A 22 13.41 9.37 -5.31
C VAL A 22 12.21 9.86 -6.11
N SER A 23 12.05 11.18 -6.25
CA SER A 23 10.88 11.78 -6.92
C SER A 23 10.66 11.26 -8.35
N SER A 24 11.72 10.90 -9.07
CA SER A 24 11.65 10.31 -10.41
C SER A 24 11.07 8.89 -10.44
N ASP A 25 11.09 8.16 -9.32
CA ASP A 25 10.63 6.77 -9.25
C ASP A 25 9.11 6.65 -9.14
N ALA A 26 8.44 7.67 -8.57
CA ALA A 26 6.99 7.63 -8.33
C ALA A 26 6.19 7.37 -9.61
N ALA A 27 6.54 8.05 -10.70
CA ALA A 27 5.90 7.86 -12.00
C ALA A 27 6.20 6.49 -12.62
N ARG A 28 7.41 5.96 -12.41
CA ARG A 28 7.80 4.62 -12.87
C ARG A 28 7.01 3.55 -12.14
N ILE A 29 6.90 3.66 -10.82
CA ILE A 29 6.17 2.74 -9.96
C ILE A 29 4.67 2.78 -10.29
N ALA A 30 4.11 3.98 -10.47
CA ALA A 30 2.70 4.12 -10.86
C ALA A 30 2.38 3.34 -12.15
N ARG A 31 3.23 3.49 -13.18
CA ARG A 31 3.10 2.73 -14.44
C ARG A 31 3.26 1.22 -14.23
N ALA A 32 4.18 0.79 -13.37
CA ALA A 32 4.43 -0.62 -13.12
C ALA A 32 3.27 -1.32 -12.38
N VAL A 33 2.61 -0.61 -11.46
CA VAL A 33 1.54 -1.18 -10.61
C VAL A 33 0.16 -1.10 -11.27
N ALA A 34 -0.07 -0.11 -12.15
CA ALA A 34 -1.36 0.11 -12.80
C ALA A 34 -1.99 -1.15 -13.46
N PRO A 35 -1.26 -2.00 -14.20
CA PRO A 35 -1.85 -3.21 -14.80
C PRO A 35 -2.40 -4.19 -13.76
N THR A 36 -1.64 -4.38 -12.67
CA THR A 36 -2.02 -5.27 -11.57
C THR A 36 -3.26 -4.73 -10.85
N ALA A 37 -3.27 -3.44 -10.53
CA ALA A 37 -4.42 -2.79 -9.91
C ALA A 37 -5.68 -2.85 -10.79
N ALA A 38 -5.53 -2.64 -12.10
CA ALA A 38 -6.63 -2.77 -13.06
C ALA A 38 -7.17 -4.21 -13.11
N ARG A 39 -6.29 -5.22 -13.07
CA ARG A 39 -6.70 -6.64 -13.00
C ARG A 39 -7.50 -6.92 -11.74
N PHE A 40 -7.05 -6.45 -10.57
CA PHE A 40 -7.79 -6.63 -9.31
C PHE A 40 -9.13 -5.89 -9.30
N ALA A 41 -9.17 -4.66 -9.80
CA ALA A 41 -10.42 -3.90 -9.92
C ALA A 41 -11.44 -4.58 -10.84
N ARG A 42 -10.99 -5.19 -11.95
CA ARG A 42 -11.84 -5.96 -12.87
C ARG A 42 -12.32 -7.28 -12.29
N ALA A 43 -11.48 -7.94 -11.49
CA ALA A 43 -11.81 -9.23 -10.90
C ALA A 43 -12.98 -9.17 -9.92
N LYS A 44 -13.43 -7.95 -9.50
CA LYS A 44 -14.52 -7.73 -8.54
C LYS A 44 -14.46 -8.76 -7.41
N ILE A 45 -13.27 -8.94 -6.82
CA ILE A 45 -13.06 -9.94 -5.78
C ILE A 45 -14.00 -9.57 -4.64
N GLU A 46 -15.06 -10.35 -4.50
CA GLU A 46 -15.99 -10.26 -3.40
C GLU A 46 -15.24 -10.81 -2.19
N LEU A 47 -14.63 -9.90 -1.43
CA LEU A 47 -14.06 -10.23 -0.14
C LEU A 47 -15.26 -10.34 0.80
N SER A 48 -15.82 -11.54 0.94
CA SER A 48 -16.80 -11.82 1.99
C SER A 48 -16.13 -11.55 3.34
N LEU A 49 -16.38 -10.37 3.90
CA LEU A 49 -15.90 -9.95 5.22
C LEU A 49 -16.60 -10.71 6.36
N GLU A 50 -17.20 -11.87 6.08
CA GLU A 50 -17.92 -12.71 7.04
C GLU A 50 -17.01 -13.25 8.14
N THR A 51 -15.70 -13.27 7.90
CA THR A 51 -14.68 -13.57 8.90
C THR A 51 -14.00 -12.27 9.33
N GLU A 52 -14.11 -11.91 10.61
CA GLU A 52 -13.30 -10.83 11.16
C GLU A 52 -11.82 -11.08 10.83
N PRO A 53 -11.10 -10.12 10.22
CA PRO A 53 -9.68 -10.27 9.97
C PRO A 53 -8.95 -10.31 11.31
N ALA A 54 -8.47 -11.50 11.69
CA ALA A 54 -7.63 -11.70 12.87
C ALA A 54 -6.34 -10.88 12.71
N THR A 55 -6.35 -9.66 13.24
CA THR A 55 -5.22 -8.73 13.17
C THR A 55 -4.51 -8.73 14.52
N PHE A 56 -3.31 -9.30 14.56
CA PHE A 56 -2.47 -9.27 15.76
C PHE A 56 -1.47 -8.11 15.64
N ALA A 57 -1.57 -7.13 16.53
CA ALA A 57 -0.55 -6.08 16.68
C ALA A 57 0.54 -6.58 17.63
N ALA A 58 1.69 -7.00 17.10
CA ALA A 58 2.86 -7.29 17.92
C ALA A 58 3.54 -5.96 18.32
N VAL A 59 3.32 -5.50 19.54
CA VAL A 59 4.01 -4.32 20.09
C VAL A 59 5.25 -4.79 20.85
N GLN A 60 6.43 -4.67 20.23
CA GLN A 60 7.70 -4.86 20.92
C GLN A 60 8.03 -3.59 21.71
N ARG A 61 7.93 -3.64 23.04
CA ARG A 61 8.51 -2.59 23.90
C ARG A 61 10.00 -2.85 24.01
N GLN A 62 10.82 -1.88 23.59
CA GLN A 62 12.23 -1.86 23.92
C GLN A 62 12.36 -1.46 25.40
N GLU A 63 12.77 -2.37 26.26
CA GLU A 63 13.16 -2.01 27.63
C GLU A 63 14.43 -1.14 27.55
N ILE A 64 14.33 0.08 28.08
CA ILE A 64 15.50 0.92 28.30
C ILE A 64 16.23 0.28 29.48
N GLY A 65 17.27 -0.51 29.18
CA GLY A 65 18.17 -1.05 30.21
C GLY A 65 18.80 0.10 30.99
N ARG A 66 18.54 0.12 32.30
CA ARG A 66 19.35 0.82 33.30
C ARG A 66 19.78 -0.20 34.34
#